data_AF-A0A5F0KEG3-F1
#
_entry.id   AF-A0A5F0KEG3-F1
#
_cell.length_a   1.000
_cell.length_b   1.000
_cell.length_c   1.000
_cell.angle_alpha   90.00
_cell.angle_beta   90.00
_cell.angle_gamma   90.00
#
_symmetry.space_group_name_H-M   'P 1'
#
loop_
_entity.id
_entity.type
_entity.pdbx_description
1 polymer ?
#
loop_
_entity_poly.entity_id
_entity_poly.type
_entity_poly.pdbx_seq_one_letter_code
_entity_poly.pdbx_strand_id
1 'polypeptide(L)'
;MNNDQKTQKFVAYLQEGANPFRNEEQRRNKDRIDQVLRAFVYMVAHDITPPPAVMAFIASGVQLHLDGSQSPWPTNNKRKISANLVALIQVADALHPGHRADIAAHAEVSARQVGNYLDERGIDITAHRHIYHEMYKGQDLVAVLNAISDLKDHLGKGRK
;
A
#
# COMPACT_ATOMS: atom_id res chain seq x y z
N MET A 1 -23.54 -0.50 1.42
CA MET A 1 -23.59 -1.70 0.57
C MET A 1 -22.45 -2.62 0.99
N ASN A 2 -22.75 -3.82 1.48
CA ASN A 2 -21.74 -4.78 1.94
C ASN A 2 -20.89 -5.30 0.76
N ASN A 3 -19.70 -5.84 1.03
CA ASN A 3 -18.79 -6.38 0.03
C ASN A 3 -19.42 -7.51 -0.80
N ASP A 4 -20.27 -8.34 -0.19
CA ASP A 4 -20.93 -9.44 -0.91
C ASP A 4 -21.95 -8.93 -1.94
N GLN A 5 -22.71 -7.88 -1.59
CA GLN A 5 -23.64 -7.23 -2.52
C GLN A 5 -22.90 -6.55 -3.69
N LYS A 6 -21.69 -6.03 -3.45
CA LYS A 6 -20.82 -5.48 -4.52
C LYS A 6 -20.34 -6.57 -5.45
N THR A 7 -19.92 -7.72 -4.91
CA THR A 7 -19.49 -8.88 -5.69
C THR A 7 -20.63 -9.42 -6.54
N GLN A 8 -21.82 -9.61 -5.97
CA GLN A 8 -23.01 -10.09 -6.68
C GLN A 8 -23.39 -9.19 -7.87
N LYS A 9 -23.47 -7.87 -7.65
CA LYS A 9 -23.74 -6.91 -8.74
C LYS A 9 -22.69 -6.96 -9.84
N PHE A 10 -21.43 -7.14 -9.46
CA PHE A 10 -20.36 -7.22 -10.43
C PHE A 10 -20.37 -8.55 -11.20
N VAL A 11 -20.71 -9.65 -10.56
CA VAL A 11 -20.94 -10.95 -11.23
C VAL A 11 -22.07 -10.83 -12.24
N ALA A 12 -23.22 -10.23 -11.86
CA ALA A 12 -24.34 -10.01 -12.78
C ALA A 12 -23.90 -9.21 -14.03
N TYR A 13 -23.16 -8.11 -13.83
CA TYR A 13 -22.57 -7.32 -14.91
C TYR A 13 -21.66 -8.15 -15.84
N LEU A 14 -20.84 -9.04 -15.27
CA LEU A 14 -19.96 -9.91 -16.06
C LEU A 14 -20.74 -10.99 -16.84
N GLN A 15 -21.81 -11.52 -16.26
CA GLN A 15 -22.69 -12.51 -16.89
C GLN A 15 -23.49 -11.93 -18.06
N GLU A 16 -23.76 -10.62 -18.07
CA GLU A 16 -24.32 -9.89 -19.21
C GLU A 16 -23.32 -9.71 -20.38
N GLY A 17 -22.13 -10.33 -20.30
CA GLY A 17 -21.10 -10.27 -21.34
C GLY A 17 -20.17 -9.06 -21.25
N ALA A 18 -20.25 -8.30 -20.16
CA ALA A 18 -19.41 -7.11 -20.01
C ALA A 18 -17.94 -7.45 -19.72
N ASN A 19 -17.05 -6.56 -20.16
CA ASN A 19 -15.61 -6.75 -19.97
C ASN A 19 -15.21 -6.46 -18.51
N PRO A 20 -14.46 -7.36 -17.84
CA PRO A 20 -13.94 -7.10 -16.50
C PRO A 20 -13.05 -5.84 -16.43
N PHE A 21 -12.41 -5.46 -17.53
CA PHE A 21 -11.55 -4.28 -17.61
C PHE A 21 -11.96 -3.39 -18.79
N ARG A 22 -12.26 -2.12 -18.52
CA ARG A 22 -12.63 -1.15 -19.56
C ARG A 22 -11.43 -0.66 -20.36
N ASN A 23 -10.25 -0.64 -19.75
CA ASN A 23 -9.00 -0.19 -20.36
C ASN A 23 -7.79 -0.86 -19.69
N GLU A 24 -6.59 -0.61 -20.22
CA GLU A 24 -5.33 -1.19 -19.73
C GLU A 24 -4.95 -0.66 -18.33
N GLU A 25 -5.33 0.58 -17.99
CA GLU A 25 -5.11 1.13 -16.65
C GLU A 25 -5.84 0.31 -15.58
N GLN A 26 -7.06 -0.16 -15.88
CA GLN A 26 -7.81 -1.03 -14.99
C GLN A 26 -7.18 -2.41 -14.83
N ARG A 27 -6.45 -2.91 -15.84
CA ARG A 27 -5.68 -4.17 -15.73
C ARG A 27 -4.47 -4.05 -14.80
N ARG A 28 -4.05 -2.83 -14.49
CA ARG A 28 -2.98 -2.52 -13.54
C ARG A 28 -3.51 -2.02 -12.20
N ASN A 29 -4.81 -1.74 -12.11
CA ASN A 29 -5.45 -1.29 -10.89
C ASN A 29 -5.73 -2.47 -9.97
N LYS A 30 -5.06 -2.50 -8.82
CA LYS A 30 -5.19 -3.59 -7.84
C LYS A 30 -6.62 -3.79 -7.36
N ASP A 31 -7.34 -2.73 -7.00
CA ASP A 31 -8.70 -2.87 -6.46
C ASP A 31 -9.64 -3.49 -7.49
N ARG A 32 -9.45 -3.15 -8.77
CA ARG A 32 -10.18 -3.76 -9.86
C ARG A 32 -9.81 -5.23 -10.06
N ILE A 33 -8.53 -5.56 -10.01
CA ILE A 33 -8.04 -6.94 -10.10
C ILE A 33 -8.59 -7.78 -8.94
N ASP A 34 -8.49 -7.30 -7.70
CA ASP A 34 -9.07 -7.94 -6.52
C ASP A 34 -10.57 -8.18 -6.70
N GLN A 35 -11.30 -7.21 -7.28
CA GLN A 35 -12.72 -7.35 -7.56
C GLN A 35 -13.01 -8.48 -8.55
N VAL A 36 -12.20 -8.61 -9.61
CA VAL A 36 -12.31 -9.70 -10.61
C VAL A 36 -11.95 -11.05 -9.99
N LEU A 37 -10.88 -11.13 -9.19
CA LEU A 37 -10.49 -12.35 -8.48
C LEU A 37 -11.58 -12.80 -7.49
N ARG A 38 -12.16 -11.87 -6.73
CA ARG A 38 -13.29 -12.16 -5.82
C ARG A 38 -14.52 -12.64 -6.57
N ALA A 39 -14.84 -12.01 -7.70
CA ALA A 39 -15.95 -12.44 -8.54
C ALA A 39 -15.72 -13.85 -9.09
N PHE A 40 -14.50 -14.17 -9.53
CA PHE A 40 -14.14 -15.52 -9.98
C PHE A 40 -14.34 -16.56 -8.87
N VAL A 41 -13.80 -16.32 -7.67
CA VAL A 41 -13.97 -17.23 -6.52
C VAL A 41 -15.45 -17.38 -6.17
N TYR A 42 -16.21 -16.29 -6.17
CA TYR A 42 -17.65 -16.33 -5.92
C TYR A 42 -18.37 -17.19 -6.96
N MET A 43 -18.06 -17.02 -8.24
CA MET A 43 -18.68 -17.79 -9.33
C MET A 43 -18.39 -19.29 -9.17
N VAL A 44 -17.14 -19.66 -8.93
CA VAL A 44 -16.74 -21.06 -8.69
C VAL A 44 -17.44 -21.65 -7.45
N ALA A 45 -17.51 -20.90 -6.35
CA ALA A 45 -18.12 -21.38 -5.11
C ALA A 45 -19.64 -21.58 -5.19
N HIS A 46 -20.31 -21.01 -6.20
CA HIS A 46 -21.76 -21.07 -6.39
C HIS A 46 -22.14 -21.75 -7.71
N ASP A 47 -21.24 -22.52 -8.31
CA ASP A 47 -21.46 -23.24 -9.59
C ASP A 47 -21.92 -22.34 -10.76
N ILE A 48 -21.48 -21.08 -10.77
CA ILE A 48 -21.71 -20.13 -11.85
C ILE A 48 -20.54 -20.21 -12.83
N THR A 49 -20.81 -20.48 -14.11
CA THR A 49 -19.77 -20.50 -15.15
C THR A 49 -19.11 -19.13 -15.30
N PRO A 50 -17.79 -19.00 -15.07
CA PRO A 50 -17.11 -17.72 -15.25
C PRO A 50 -17.05 -17.32 -16.73
N PRO A 51 -17.28 -16.04 -17.08
CA PRO A 51 -17.22 -15.59 -18.47
C PRO A 51 -15.82 -15.78 -19.09
N PRO A 52 -15.71 -15.97 -20.43
CA PRO A 52 -14.44 -16.22 -21.10
C PRO A 52 -13.36 -15.17 -20.82
N ALA A 53 -13.74 -13.89 -20.73
CA ALA A 53 -12.81 -12.80 -20.42
C ALA A 53 -12.21 -12.90 -19.01
N VAL A 54 -12.99 -13.40 -18.04
CA VAL A 54 -12.51 -13.67 -16.68
C VAL A 54 -11.60 -14.89 -16.67
N MET A 55 -12.01 -15.99 -17.33
CA MET A 55 -11.20 -17.19 -17.46
C MET A 55 -9.83 -16.91 -18.10
N ALA A 56 -9.79 -16.13 -19.18
CA ALA A 56 -8.55 -15.74 -19.84
C ALA A 56 -7.64 -14.93 -18.89
N PHE A 57 -8.21 -13.99 -18.14
CA PHE A 57 -7.45 -13.20 -17.16
C PHE A 57 -6.85 -14.07 -16.04
N ILE A 58 -7.60 -15.03 -15.51
CA ILE A 58 -7.10 -15.98 -14.51
C ILE A 58 -6.01 -16.86 -15.10
N ALA A 59 -6.23 -17.42 -16.29
CA ALA A 59 -5.26 -18.29 -16.95
C ALA A 59 -3.91 -17.57 -17.21
N SER A 60 -3.95 -16.33 -17.70
CA SER A 60 -2.73 -15.52 -17.88
C SER A 60 -1.98 -15.27 -16.57
N GLY A 61 -2.71 -14.98 -15.47
CA GLY A 61 -2.10 -14.83 -14.16
C GLY A 61 -1.46 -16.13 -13.66
N VAL A 62 -2.13 -17.26 -13.80
CA VAL A 62 -1.58 -18.58 -13.41
C VAL A 62 -0.32 -18.90 -14.21
N GLN A 63 -0.33 -18.64 -15.53
CA GLN A 63 0.85 -18.85 -16.37
C GLN A 63 2.05 -18.04 -15.88
N LEU A 64 1.88 -16.73 -15.62
CA LEU A 64 2.94 -15.88 -15.09
C LEU A 64 3.48 -16.36 -13.74
N HIS A 65 2.59 -16.88 -12.87
CA HIS A 65 2.99 -17.45 -11.59
C HIS A 65 3.84 -18.71 -11.76
N LEU A 66 3.43 -19.61 -12.65
CA LEU A 66 4.15 -20.87 -12.91
C LEU A 66 5.49 -20.63 -13.61
N ASP A 67 5.58 -19.66 -14.50
CA ASP A 67 6.81 -19.31 -15.21
C ASP A 67 7.86 -18.66 -14.30
N GLY A 68 7.48 -18.20 -13.09
CA GLY A 68 8.36 -17.60 -12.10
C GLY A 68 9.02 -16.28 -12.55
N SER A 69 8.63 -15.77 -13.72
CA SER A 69 9.28 -14.63 -14.38
C SER A 69 8.81 -13.29 -13.82
N GLN A 70 7.56 -13.20 -13.35
CA GLN A 70 6.94 -11.97 -12.83
C GLN A 70 5.83 -12.28 -11.82
N SER A 71 5.52 -11.30 -10.96
CA SER A 71 4.31 -11.37 -10.13
C SER A 71 3.07 -11.40 -11.04
N PRO A 72 2.15 -12.37 -10.88
CA PRO A 72 1.04 -12.58 -11.81
C PRO A 72 0.05 -11.40 -11.84
N TRP A 73 -0.05 -10.69 -10.72
CA TRP A 73 -0.83 -9.46 -10.58
C TRP A 73 -0.03 -8.46 -9.75
N PRO A 74 -0.29 -7.14 -9.91
CA PRO A 74 0.33 -6.12 -9.08
C PRO A 74 -0.04 -6.35 -7.61
N THR A 75 0.91 -6.87 -6.85
CA THR A 75 0.83 -6.87 -5.39
C THR A 75 1.04 -5.45 -4.92
N ASN A 76 0.30 -5.03 -3.89
CA ASN A 76 0.62 -3.82 -3.14
C ASN A 76 2.01 -3.99 -2.50
N ASN A 77 3.08 -3.81 -3.26
CA ASN A 77 4.27 -3.20 -2.70
C ASN A 77 3.93 -1.72 -2.54
N LYS A 78 2.99 -1.42 -1.61
CA LYS A 78 3.05 -0.14 -0.90
C LYS A 78 4.51 -0.07 -0.47
N ARG A 79 5.27 0.91 -0.98
CA ARG A 79 6.67 1.09 -0.55
C ARG A 79 6.66 0.96 0.97
N LYS A 80 7.19 -0.14 1.49
CA LYS A 80 7.24 -0.36 2.93
C LYS A 80 8.12 0.76 3.42
N ILE A 81 7.53 1.74 4.09
CA ILE A 81 8.27 2.84 4.66
C ILE A 81 9.26 2.23 5.65
N SER A 82 10.47 2.77 5.69
CA SER A 82 11.49 2.24 6.59
C SER A 82 11.05 2.40 8.05
N ALA A 83 11.28 1.37 8.86
CA ALA A 83 11.04 1.44 10.30
C ALA A 83 11.80 2.61 10.96
N ASN A 84 12.99 2.95 10.43
CA ASN A 84 13.75 4.14 10.85
C ASN A 84 12.97 5.44 10.62
N LEU A 85 12.38 5.59 9.43
CA LEU A 85 11.66 6.81 9.06
C LEU A 85 10.37 6.94 9.89
N VAL A 86 9.65 5.84 10.11
CA VAL A 86 8.49 5.79 11.00
C VAL A 86 8.88 6.17 12.43
N ALA A 87 9.97 5.60 12.96
CA ALA A 87 10.44 5.90 14.30
C ALA A 87 10.83 7.38 14.47
N LEU A 88 11.53 7.97 13.49
CA LEU A 88 11.92 9.37 13.54
C LEU A 88 10.71 10.31 13.45
N ILE A 89 9.71 9.99 12.62
CA ILE A 89 8.43 10.70 12.57
C ILE A 89 7.71 10.65 13.92
N GLN A 90 7.69 9.49 14.58
CA GLN A 90 7.11 9.35 15.92
C GLN A 90 7.84 10.22 16.97
N VAL A 91 9.17 10.30 16.90
CA VAL A 91 9.96 11.16 17.80
C VAL A 91 9.68 12.65 17.53
N ALA A 92 9.60 13.04 16.25
CA ALA A 92 9.33 14.43 15.88
C ALA A 92 7.97 14.92 16.41
N ASP A 93 6.90 14.13 16.27
CA ASP A 93 5.57 14.49 16.82
C ASP A 93 5.57 14.50 18.36
N ALA A 94 6.36 13.64 19.00
CA ALA A 94 6.45 13.58 20.45
C ALA A 94 7.21 14.79 21.05
N LEU A 95 8.30 15.22 20.41
CA LEU A 95 9.11 16.37 20.87
C LEU A 95 8.49 17.71 20.45
N HIS A 96 7.82 17.76 19.30
CA HIS A 96 7.25 18.97 18.72
C HIS A 96 5.79 18.74 18.29
N PRO A 97 4.87 18.54 19.24
CA PRO A 97 3.47 18.29 18.93
C PRO A 97 2.85 19.48 18.18
N GLY A 98 1.99 19.18 17.20
CA GLY A 98 1.31 20.19 16.38
C GLY A 98 1.96 20.47 15.01
N HIS A 99 3.19 20.00 14.79
CA HIS A 99 3.94 20.21 13.54
C HIS A 99 3.78 19.09 12.50
N ARG A 100 2.65 18.39 12.52
CA ARG A 100 2.41 17.24 11.62
C ARG A 100 2.42 17.58 10.14
N ALA A 101 2.04 18.82 9.79
CA ALA A 101 2.09 19.29 8.41
C ALA A 101 3.55 19.45 7.93
N ASP A 102 4.41 20.01 8.77
CA ASP A 102 5.83 20.20 8.47
C ASP A 102 6.55 18.84 8.37
N ILE A 103 6.27 17.94 9.32
CA ILE A 103 6.77 16.55 9.30
C ILE A 103 6.34 15.84 8.01
N ALA A 104 5.07 15.98 7.61
CA ALA A 104 4.55 15.38 6.39
C ALA A 104 5.25 15.91 5.14
N ALA A 105 5.49 17.23 5.07
CA ALA A 105 6.21 17.87 3.98
C ALA A 105 7.65 17.35 3.86
N HIS A 106 8.39 17.30 4.97
CA HIS A 106 9.78 16.83 4.99
C HIS A 106 9.92 15.32 4.71
N ALA A 107 8.91 14.53 5.09
CA ALA A 107 8.85 13.10 4.78
C ALA A 107 8.26 12.78 3.40
N GLU A 108 7.80 13.80 2.64
CA GLU A 108 7.10 13.67 1.36
C GLU A 108 5.90 12.71 1.41
N VAL A 109 5.11 12.80 2.48
CA VAL A 109 3.90 12.00 2.68
C VAL A 109 2.71 12.92 2.99
N SER A 110 1.51 12.37 2.92
CA SER A 110 0.31 13.10 3.39
C SER A 110 0.27 13.17 4.91
N ALA A 111 -0.34 14.22 5.47
CA ALA A 111 -0.61 14.32 6.91
C ALA A 111 -1.42 13.12 7.46
N ARG A 112 -2.28 12.53 6.63
CA ARG A 112 -3.00 11.29 6.96
C ARG A 112 -2.04 10.12 7.15
N GLN A 113 -1.02 9.99 6.30
CA GLN A 113 -0.02 8.95 6.44
C GLN A 113 0.85 9.15 7.69
N VAL A 114 1.19 10.40 8.05
CA VAL A 114 1.83 10.68 9.33
C VAL A 114 0.98 10.14 10.48
N GLY A 115 -0.32 10.41 10.49
CA GLY A 115 -1.24 9.83 11.48
C GLY A 115 -1.15 8.30 11.57
N ASN A 116 -1.18 7.62 10.42
CA ASN A 116 -1.02 6.16 10.40
C ASN A 116 0.34 5.69 10.97
N TYR A 117 1.42 6.43 10.71
CA TYR A 117 2.75 6.11 11.22
C TYR A 117 2.88 6.32 12.72
N LEU A 118 2.12 7.24 13.31
CA LEU A 118 2.07 7.44 14.77
C LEU A 118 1.45 6.24 15.49
N ASP A 119 0.52 5.55 14.84
CA ASP A 119 -0.12 4.34 15.35
C ASP A 119 0.66 3.06 15.04
N GLU A 120 1.63 3.12 14.12
CA GLU A 120 2.40 1.95 13.70
C GLU A 120 3.30 1.43 14.84
N ARG A 121 3.38 0.11 14.95
CA ARG A 121 4.12 -0.60 16.01
C ARG A 121 4.98 -1.70 15.38
N GLY A 122 6.14 -1.94 15.97
CA GLY A 122 7.08 -2.98 15.55
C GLY A 122 8.31 -2.96 16.44
N ILE A 123 9.01 -4.10 16.54
CA ILE A 123 10.23 -4.22 17.34
C ILE A 123 11.30 -3.24 16.82
N ASP A 124 11.53 -3.21 15.51
CA ASP A 124 12.50 -2.30 14.87
C ASP A 124 12.15 -0.83 15.10
N ILE A 125 10.87 -0.47 14.96
CA ILE A 125 10.37 0.90 15.20
C ILE A 125 10.66 1.30 16.66
N THR A 126 10.38 0.40 17.61
CA THR A 126 10.57 0.67 19.04
C THR A 126 12.04 0.90 19.38
N ALA A 127 12.94 0.06 18.83
CA ALA A 127 14.38 0.19 19.03
C ALA A 127 14.90 1.53 18.48
N HIS A 128 14.56 1.85 17.22
CA HIS A 128 14.98 3.11 16.60
C HIS A 128 14.38 4.34 17.30
N ARG A 129 13.14 4.25 17.78
CA ARG A 129 12.49 5.36 18.48
C ARG A 129 13.25 5.74 19.75
N HIS A 130 13.75 4.76 20.51
CA HIS A 130 14.55 5.03 21.70
C HIS A 130 15.85 5.77 21.35
N ILE A 131 16.56 5.31 20.32
CA ILE A 131 17.80 5.93 19.84
C ILE A 131 17.54 7.37 19.40
N TYR A 132 16.55 7.59 18.53
CA TYR A 132 16.23 8.92 18.02
C TYR A 132 15.72 9.86 19.11
N HIS A 133 14.96 9.36 20.08
CA HIS A 133 14.53 10.17 21.20
C HIS A 133 15.74 10.74 21.95
N GLU A 134 16.74 9.92 22.28
CA GLU A 134 17.94 10.40 22.96
C GLU A 134 18.80 11.32 22.09
N MET A 135 18.92 11.04 20.79
CA MET A 135 19.70 11.88 19.87
C MET A 135 19.09 13.28 19.68
N TYR A 136 17.76 13.37 19.64
CA TYR A 136 17.05 14.61 19.30
C TYR A 136 16.41 15.31 20.52
N LYS A 137 16.58 14.75 21.72
CA LYS A 137 16.10 15.40 22.95
C LYS A 137 16.78 16.77 23.13
N GLY A 138 15.97 17.82 23.17
CA GLY A 138 16.45 19.21 23.31
C GLY A 138 16.98 19.84 22.03
N GLN A 139 16.91 19.16 20.89
CA GLN A 139 17.13 19.77 19.58
C GLN A 139 15.91 20.61 19.17
N ASP A 140 16.12 21.53 18.22
CA ASP A 140 15.02 22.31 17.65
C ASP A 140 14.28 21.52 16.54
N LEU A 141 13.08 21.97 16.21
CA LEU A 141 12.24 21.33 15.20
C LEU A 141 12.96 21.24 13.85
N VAL A 142 13.72 22.28 13.47
CA VAL A 142 14.40 22.35 12.17
C VAL A 142 15.44 21.24 12.04
N ALA A 143 16.23 20.98 13.08
CA ALA A 143 17.19 19.89 13.10
C ALA A 143 16.53 18.51 12.92
N VAL A 144 15.38 18.29 13.58
CA VAL A 144 14.63 17.03 13.47
C VAL A 144 14.01 16.87 12.07
N LEU A 145 13.45 17.94 11.50
CA LEU A 145 12.87 17.93 10.15
C LEU A 145 13.94 17.68 9.06
N ASN A 146 15.13 18.28 9.22
CA ASN A 146 16.25 18.02 8.31
C ASN A 146 16.68 16.54 8.35
N ALA A 147 16.73 15.94 9.54
CA ALA A 147 17.05 14.52 9.68
C ALA A 147 16.02 13.61 9.00
N ILE A 148 14.73 13.97 9.03
CA ILE A 148 13.67 13.26 8.30
C ILE A 148 13.94 13.30 6.79
N SER A 149 14.26 14.47 6.24
CA SER A 149 14.57 14.63 4.82
C SER A 149 15.81 13.84 4.42
N ASP A 150 16.89 13.93 5.21
CA ASP A 150 18.14 13.19 4.95
C ASP A 150 17.93 11.68 4.95
N LEU A 151 17.20 11.17 5.95
CA LEU A 151 16.91 9.74 6.07
C LEU A 151 16.05 9.26 4.90
N LYS A 152 15.02 10.02 4.52
CA LYS A 152 14.17 9.73 3.36
C LYS A 152 15.00 9.69 2.07
N ASP A 153 15.93 10.61 1.88
CA ASP A 153 16.78 10.66 0.68
C ASP A 153 17.78 9.50 0.62
N HIS A 154 18.38 9.11 1.75
CA HIS A 154 19.26 7.94 1.81
C HIS A 154 18.52 6.63 1.47
N LEU A 155 17.29 6.48 1.95
CA LEU A 155 16.42 5.35 1.62
C LEU A 155 15.94 5.38 0.16
N GLY A 156 15.92 6.57 -0.47
CA GLY A 156 15.62 6.75 -1.89
C GLY A 156 16.81 6.45 -2.82
N LYS A 157 18.04 6.74 -2.39
CA LYS A 157 19.27 6.63 -3.19
C LYS A 157 19.86 5.22 -3.29
N GLY A 158 19.49 4.29 -2.41
CA GLY A 158 19.88 2.87 -2.48
C GLY A 158 19.23 2.04 -3.60
N ARG A 159 18.63 2.69 -4.60
CA ARG A 159 17.93 2.07 -5.75
C ARG A 159 18.47 2.59 -7.09
N LYS A 160 19.77 2.44 -7.33
CA LYS A 160 20.35 2.48 -8.67
C LYS A 160 21.05 1.16 -8.95
#